data_AF-A0A0C2YMK7-F1
#
_entry.id   AF-A0A0C2YMK7-F1
#
_cell.length_a   1.000
_cell.length_b   1.000
_cell.length_c   1.000
_cell.angle_alpha   90.00
_cell.angle_beta   90.00
_cell.angle_gamma   90.00
#
_symmetry.space_group_name_H-M   'P 1'
#
loop_
_entity.id
_entity.type
_entity.pdbx_description
1 polymer ?
#
loop_
_entity_poly.entity_id
_entity_poly.type
_entity_poly.pdbx_seq_one_letter_code
_entity_poly.pdbx_strand_id
1 'polypeptide(L)'
;MSQPKSGCSTWFDNLVRICEDLQAGGCHDGPNGLRTAPYDESLGHLGEYNQWDDDEMLDGAQEEDPQSSSIEYFPGAAKMYSGGSTFLDKFDTDEFSSCRSSNIYYPFASRGDWQLGSWLLRSGLSMSAMDTLLSLDLIKALPLSFRTANELRKHAELLPSGPRWKSQEIRTSHPTK
;
A
#
# COMPACT_ATOMS: atom_id res chain seq x y z
N MET A 1 -17.73 -16.19 -17.31
CA MET A 1 -17.45 -16.24 -15.86
C MET A 1 -16.45 -15.15 -15.53
N SER A 2 -16.93 -14.08 -14.89
CA SER A 2 -16.19 -12.86 -14.60
C SER A 2 -15.37 -13.05 -13.33
N GLN A 3 -14.05 -13.02 -13.47
CA GLN A 3 -13.12 -13.11 -12.35
C GLN A 3 -13.11 -11.76 -11.59
N PRO A 4 -13.22 -11.73 -10.25
CA PRO A 4 -13.13 -10.48 -9.51
C PRO A 4 -11.70 -9.94 -9.61
N LYS A 5 -11.56 -8.67 -10.03
CA LYS A 5 -10.29 -7.94 -9.97
C LYS A 5 -10.00 -7.67 -8.50
N SER A 6 -9.16 -8.48 -7.86
CA SER A 6 -8.73 -8.21 -6.48
C SER A 6 -7.86 -6.96 -6.45
N GLY A 7 -8.16 -6.05 -5.52
CA GLY A 7 -7.38 -4.81 -5.30
C GLY A 7 -6.02 -5.02 -4.65
N CYS A 8 -5.46 -6.23 -4.69
CA CYS A 8 -4.24 -6.59 -3.94
C CYS A 8 -2.94 -6.15 -4.64
N SER A 9 -2.98 -5.37 -5.71
CA SER A 9 -1.75 -5.00 -6.44
C SER A 9 -1.01 -3.79 -5.91
N THR A 10 -1.51 -3.11 -4.87
CA THR A 10 -0.97 -1.81 -4.41
C THR A 10 -0.24 -1.87 -3.08
N TRP A 11 -0.18 -3.02 -2.40
CA TRP A 11 0.41 -3.09 -1.06
C TRP A 11 1.91 -2.73 -1.05
N PHE A 12 2.66 -3.15 -2.07
CA PHE A 12 4.08 -2.82 -2.18
C PHE A 12 4.30 -1.35 -2.55
N ASP A 13 3.44 -0.76 -3.40
CA ASP A 13 3.51 0.68 -3.71
C ASP A 13 3.20 1.54 -2.48
N ASN A 14 2.29 1.11 -1.61
CA ASN A 14 2.05 1.75 -0.32
C ASN A 14 3.26 1.62 0.62
N LEU A 15 3.95 0.48 0.60
CA LEU A 15 5.13 0.23 1.43
C LEU A 15 6.32 1.12 1.01
N VAL A 16 6.52 1.30 -0.30
CA VAL A 16 7.52 2.24 -0.83
C VAL A 16 7.21 3.68 -0.40
N ARG A 17 5.93 4.11 -0.48
CA ARG A 17 5.52 5.44 -0.03
C ARG A 17 5.78 5.67 1.46
N ILE A 18 5.43 4.70 2.30
CA ILE A 18 5.66 4.79 3.75
C ILE A 18 7.16 4.91 4.07
N CYS A 19 8.02 4.14 3.39
CA CYS A 19 9.47 4.25 3.57
C CYS A 19 10.03 5.60 3.09
N GLU A 20 9.52 6.13 1.97
CA GLU A 20 9.88 7.46 1.46
C GLU A 20 9.47 8.57 2.45
N ASP A 21 8.28 8.47 3.06
CA ASP A 21 7.77 9.43 4.05
C ASP A 21 8.58 9.41 5.36
N LEU A 22 9.01 8.23 5.81
CA LEU A 22 9.86 8.08 7.01
C LEU A 22 11.28 8.63 6.79
N GLN A 23 11.76 8.64 5.55
CA GLN A 23 13.05 9.24 5.18
C GLN A 23 12.96 10.76 5.01
N ALA A 24 11.79 11.29 4.64
CA ALA A 24 11.55 12.73 4.51
C ALA A 24 11.31 13.45 5.85
N GLY A 25 10.97 12.74 6.93
CA GLY A 25 10.68 13.31 8.26
C GLY A 25 11.90 13.64 9.13
N GLY A 26 13.12 13.35 8.68
CA GLY A 26 14.34 13.59 9.44
C GLY A 26 15.06 14.87 9.04
N CYS A 27 14.65 16.02 9.57
CA CYS A 27 15.45 17.23 9.89
C CYS A 27 14.55 18.47 9.98
N HIS A 28 14.15 18.88 11.18
CA HIS A 28 14.30 20.28 11.63
C HIS A 28 13.91 20.44 13.11
N ASP A 29 14.92 20.69 13.94
CA ASP A 29 14.74 21.34 15.24
C ASP A 29 14.12 22.74 15.04
N GLY A 30 13.22 23.13 15.95
CA GLY A 30 12.71 24.51 16.08
C GLY A 30 13.77 25.49 16.62
N PRO A 31 13.49 26.80 16.85
CA PRO A 31 12.19 27.33 17.32
C PRO A 31 11.72 28.73 16.78
N ASN A 32 10.44 29.04 17.01
CA ASN A 32 9.78 30.35 17.22
C ASN A 32 9.88 31.53 16.21
N GLY A 33 8.71 31.92 15.66
CA GLY A 33 8.14 33.28 15.80
C GLY A 33 8.15 34.29 14.62
N LEU A 34 6.94 34.78 14.27
CA LEU A 34 6.57 36.11 13.70
C LEU A 34 6.48 36.35 12.16
N ARG A 35 5.25 36.18 11.65
CA ARG A 35 4.37 37.13 10.89
C ARG A 35 4.81 37.83 9.55
N THR A 36 4.02 37.51 8.49
CA THR A 36 3.33 38.36 7.45
C THR A 36 4.15 39.24 6.49
N ALA A 37 3.86 39.44 5.19
CA ALA A 37 2.68 39.31 4.29
C ALA A 37 3.18 39.34 2.80
N PRO A 38 2.42 39.70 1.74
CA PRO A 38 1.00 39.53 1.40
C PRO A 38 0.81 38.88 -0.01
N TYR A 39 -0.40 38.38 -0.32
CA TYR A 39 -0.83 38.04 -1.69
C TYR A 39 -2.02 38.91 -2.08
N ASP A 40 -2.06 39.33 -3.35
CA ASP A 40 -3.09 40.16 -3.99
C ASP A 40 -3.78 39.37 -5.13
N GLU A 41 -5.06 39.70 -5.30
CA GLU A 41 -6.16 39.26 -6.18
C GLU A 41 -5.80 38.94 -7.65
N SER A 42 -6.52 38.21 -8.50
CA SER A 42 -7.92 37.77 -8.69
C SER A 42 -7.84 36.80 -9.90
N LEU A 43 -8.66 35.77 -10.15
CA LEU A 43 -10.08 35.80 -10.56
C LEU A 43 -10.44 34.35 -11.02
N GLY A 44 -11.62 33.84 -10.66
CA GLY A 44 -12.22 32.66 -11.34
C GLY A 44 -12.95 31.65 -10.46
N HIS A 45 -13.99 32.09 -9.75
CA HIS A 45 -14.86 31.32 -8.85
C HIS A 45 -16.02 30.61 -9.59
N LEU A 46 -16.28 29.35 -9.23
CA LEU A 46 -17.59 28.66 -9.14
C LEU A 46 -17.27 27.22 -8.68
N GLY A 47 -17.33 26.87 -7.41
CA GLY A 47 -18.52 26.70 -6.55
C GLY A 47 -18.32 25.30 -5.92
N GLU A 48 -18.61 24.96 -4.68
CA GLU A 48 -19.64 25.44 -3.77
C GLU A 48 -19.30 24.73 -2.44
N TYR A 49 -18.70 25.43 -1.49
CA TYR A 49 -18.54 24.95 -0.11
C TYR A 49 -19.29 25.96 0.75
N ASN A 50 -20.53 25.63 1.08
CA ASN A 50 -21.37 26.46 1.95
C ASN A 50 -20.85 26.36 3.38
N GLN A 51 -20.01 27.35 3.70
CA GLN A 51 -19.84 27.95 5.01
C GLN A 51 -21.21 28.53 5.40
N TRP A 52 -21.86 27.95 6.40
CA TRP A 52 -23.09 28.47 6.96
C TRP A 52 -22.73 29.51 8.01
N ASP A 53 -23.03 30.77 7.69
CA ASP A 53 -22.98 31.90 8.62
C ASP A 53 -23.92 31.67 9.80
N ASP A 54 -23.43 32.05 10.97
CA ASP A 54 -24.17 32.22 12.21
C ASP A 54 -25.21 33.36 12.08
N ASP A 55 -26.26 33.25 12.91
CA ASP A 55 -27.27 34.26 13.27
C ASP A 55 -28.49 34.49 12.35
N GLU A 56 -29.54 33.69 12.56
CA GLU A 56 -30.90 34.24 12.80
C GLU A 56 -31.59 33.47 13.94
N MET A 57 -32.02 34.21 14.96
CA MET A 57 -32.68 33.72 16.18
C MET A 57 -34.08 33.16 15.93
N LEU A 58 -34.35 31.97 16.49
CA LEU A 58 -35.71 31.57 16.87
C LEU A 58 -35.70 30.95 18.27
N ASP A 59 -36.28 31.68 19.21
CA ASP A 59 -36.65 31.25 20.56
C ASP A 59 -37.56 30.02 20.51
N GLY A 60 -37.18 28.96 21.23
CA GLY A 60 -37.89 27.69 21.24
C GLY A 60 -37.14 26.66 22.09
N ALA A 61 -37.38 26.70 23.39
CA ALA A 61 -37.00 25.61 24.29
C ALA A 61 -37.55 24.26 23.77
N GLN A 62 -36.69 23.25 23.60
CA GLN A 62 -36.82 21.92 24.22
C GLN A 62 -35.83 20.89 23.65
N GLU A 63 -35.16 20.23 24.61
CA GLU A 63 -34.73 18.83 24.64
C GLU A 63 -33.57 18.40 23.74
N GLU A 64 -32.40 18.23 24.38
CA GLU A 64 -31.34 17.36 23.89
C GLU A 64 -31.89 15.94 23.72
N ASP A 65 -31.92 15.43 22.49
CA ASP A 65 -32.22 14.03 22.22
C ASP A 65 -30.99 13.18 22.60
N PRO A 66 -31.08 12.32 23.63
CA PRO A 66 -29.98 11.48 24.06
C PRO A 66 -29.88 10.24 23.16
N GLN A 67 -29.88 10.40 21.83
CA GLN A 67 -29.45 9.35 20.91
C GLN A 67 -27.92 9.37 20.79
N SER A 68 -27.27 9.24 21.94
CA SER A 68 -25.92 8.72 22.04
C SER A 68 -25.87 7.44 21.22
N SER A 69 -25.13 7.43 20.10
CA SER A 69 -24.87 6.23 19.32
C SER A 69 -24.55 5.08 20.25
N SER A 70 -25.44 4.10 20.38
CA SER A 70 -25.27 2.97 21.29
C SER A 70 -24.19 2.07 20.70
N ILE A 71 -22.95 2.23 21.17
CA ILE A 71 -21.88 1.30 20.86
C ILE A 71 -22.12 0.05 21.72
N GLU A 72 -22.72 -0.97 21.12
CA GLU A 72 -22.87 -2.29 21.75
C GLU A 72 -21.57 -3.08 21.57
N TYR A 73 -20.83 -3.26 22.67
CA TYR A 73 -19.57 -4.01 22.65
C TYR A 73 -19.86 -5.51 22.84
N PHE A 74 -19.62 -6.29 21.78
CA PHE A 74 -19.81 -7.75 21.83
C PHE A 74 -18.55 -8.42 22.42
N PRO A 75 -18.65 -9.11 23.57
CA PRO A 75 -17.53 -9.83 24.15
C PRO A 75 -17.04 -10.93 23.19
N GLY A 76 -15.82 -10.78 22.66
CA GLY A 76 -15.26 -11.70 21.66
C GLY A 76 -15.38 -11.23 20.21
N ALA A 77 -15.99 -10.07 19.94
CA ALA A 77 -15.87 -9.42 18.64
C ALA A 77 -14.40 -9.02 18.40
N ALA A 78 -13.91 -9.32 17.20
CA ALA A 78 -12.54 -9.09 16.77
C ALA A 78 -11.46 -9.53 17.78
N LYS A 79 -11.37 -10.84 18.06
CA LYS A 79 -10.18 -11.39 18.71
C LYS A 79 -9.00 -11.35 17.74
N MET A 80 -8.13 -10.36 17.90
CA MET A 80 -6.81 -10.40 17.25
C MET A 80 -5.99 -11.49 17.92
N TYR A 81 -5.62 -12.52 17.16
CA TYR A 81 -4.62 -13.49 17.59
C TYR A 81 -3.25 -12.83 17.51
N SER A 82 -2.85 -12.09 18.54
CA SER A 82 -1.49 -11.56 18.68
C SER A 82 -0.51 -12.73 18.81
N GLY A 83 0.51 -12.80 17.96
CA GLY A 83 1.62 -13.75 18.12
C GLY A 83 1.98 -14.60 16.88
N GLY A 84 1.30 -14.43 15.74
CA GLY A 84 1.76 -15.02 14.48
C GLY A 84 2.88 -14.19 13.88
N SER A 85 4.01 -14.82 13.50
CA SER A 85 5.01 -14.20 12.63
C SER A 85 4.34 -13.76 11.33
N THR A 86 4.32 -12.45 11.11
CA THR A 86 3.78 -11.82 9.91
C THR A 86 4.68 -12.09 8.72
N PHE A 87 4.17 -11.80 7.52
CA PHE A 87 5.01 -11.82 6.32
C PHE A 87 6.21 -10.87 6.46
N LEU A 88 5.98 -9.69 7.06
CA LEU A 88 7.02 -8.67 7.20
C LEU A 88 8.10 -9.14 8.18
N ASP A 89 7.72 -9.80 9.28
CA ASP A 89 8.68 -10.41 10.20
C ASP A 89 9.60 -11.41 9.49
N LYS A 90 9.06 -12.20 8.55
CA LYS A 90 9.85 -13.15 7.76
C LYS A 90 10.74 -12.46 6.73
N PHE A 91 10.27 -11.37 6.15
CA PHE A 91 11.03 -10.57 5.20
C PHE A 91 12.21 -9.86 5.85
N ASP A 92 12.02 -9.37 7.08
CA ASP A 92 13.05 -8.64 7.83
C ASP A 92 14.07 -9.57 8.52
N THR A 93 13.74 -10.86 8.64
CA THR A 93 14.60 -11.86 9.30
C THR A 93 15.20 -12.90 8.35
N ASP A 94 14.93 -12.82 7.04
CA ASP A 94 15.51 -13.76 6.08
C ASP A 94 17.02 -13.52 5.85
N GLU A 95 17.64 -14.43 5.10
CA GLU A 95 19.07 -14.41 4.76
C GLU A 95 19.50 -13.14 3.97
N PHE A 96 18.55 -12.42 3.37
CA PHE A 96 18.79 -11.23 2.55
C PHE A 96 18.42 -9.91 3.25
N SER A 97 17.94 -9.96 4.49
CA SER A 97 17.64 -8.80 5.34
C SER A 97 18.77 -7.76 5.34
N SER A 98 20.02 -8.22 5.48
CA SER A 98 21.20 -7.35 5.45
C SER A 98 21.38 -6.64 4.10
N CYS A 99 21.14 -7.32 2.98
CA CYS A 99 21.18 -6.70 1.65
C CYS A 99 20.10 -5.62 1.51
N ARG A 100 18.91 -5.87 2.07
CA ARG A 100 17.76 -4.94 1.99
C ARG A 100 17.92 -3.67 2.81
N SER A 101 18.78 -3.67 3.83
CA SER A 101 19.15 -2.43 4.54
C SER A 101 19.78 -1.38 3.61
N SER A 102 20.55 -1.84 2.62
CA SER A 102 21.21 -0.97 1.63
C SER A 102 20.37 -0.75 0.37
N ASN A 103 19.58 -1.75 -0.02
CA ASN A 103 18.73 -1.71 -1.20
C ASN A 103 17.43 -2.47 -0.94
N ILE A 104 16.36 -1.72 -0.65
CA ILE A 104 15.04 -2.27 -0.33
C ILE A 104 14.44 -3.14 -1.46
N TYR A 105 14.95 -3.00 -2.70
CA TYR A 105 14.51 -3.75 -3.87
C TYR A 105 15.26 -5.07 -4.08
N TYR A 106 16.23 -5.41 -3.24
CA TYR A 106 16.96 -6.68 -3.38
C TYR A 106 15.98 -7.88 -3.40
N PRO A 107 16.11 -8.82 -4.36
CA PRO A 107 17.29 -9.14 -5.18
C PRO A 107 17.46 -8.32 -6.47
N PHE A 108 16.60 -7.33 -6.73
CA PHE A 108 16.75 -6.45 -7.88
C PHE A 108 17.79 -5.37 -7.61
N ALA A 109 18.46 -4.90 -8.66
CA ALA A 109 19.55 -3.93 -8.55
C ALA A 109 19.06 -2.52 -8.19
N SER A 110 17.81 -2.18 -8.53
CA SER A 110 17.22 -0.87 -8.30
C SER A 110 15.69 -0.92 -8.34
N ARG A 111 15.03 0.19 -8.00
CA ARG A 111 13.59 0.38 -8.17
C ARG A 111 13.13 0.12 -9.61
N GLY A 112 13.86 0.67 -10.60
CA GLY A 112 13.51 0.53 -12.01
C GLY A 112 13.64 -0.92 -12.49
N ASP A 113 14.69 -1.60 -12.04
CA ASP A 113 14.91 -3.03 -12.32
C ASP A 113 13.79 -3.89 -11.72
N TRP A 114 13.41 -3.63 -10.46
CA TRP A 114 12.26 -4.29 -9.81
C TRP A 114 10.94 -4.00 -10.53
N GLN A 115 10.70 -2.74 -10.94
CA GLN A 115 9.46 -2.35 -11.60
C GLN A 115 9.30 -3.08 -12.94
N LEU A 116 10.36 -3.17 -13.75
CA LEU A 116 10.35 -3.92 -15.00
C LEU A 116 10.12 -5.41 -14.74
N GLY A 117 10.85 -6.01 -13.78
CA GLY A 117 10.68 -7.41 -13.41
C GLY A 117 9.27 -7.74 -12.94
N SER A 118 8.70 -6.91 -12.06
CA SER A 118 7.33 -7.05 -11.53
C SER A 118 6.29 -6.95 -12.64
N TRP A 119 6.46 -6.00 -13.56
CA TRP A 119 5.58 -5.87 -14.72
C TRP A 119 5.67 -7.10 -15.62
N LEU A 120 6.88 -7.59 -15.93
CA LEU A 120 7.09 -8.78 -16.76
C LEU A 120 6.40 -10.01 -16.16
N LEU A 121 6.57 -10.26 -14.87
CA LEU A 121 5.94 -11.39 -14.17
C LEU A 121 4.41 -11.32 -14.19
N ARG A 122 3.83 -10.11 -14.23
CA ARG A 122 2.38 -9.87 -14.21
C ARG A 122 1.77 -9.66 -15.61
N SER A 123 2.59 -9.51 -16.64
CA SER A 123 2.16 -9.18 -18.00
C SER A 123 1.41 -10.30 -18.72
N GLY A 124 1.54 -11.55 -18.25
CA GLY A 124 1.00 -12.73 -18.94
C GLY A 124 1.81 -13.15 -20.17
N LEU A 125 2.97 -12.54 -20.43
CA LEU A 125 3.87 -12.96 -21.49
C LEU A 125 4.40 -14.38 -21.24
N SER A 126 4.65 -15.14 -22.31
CA SER A 126 5.38 -16.42 -22.19
C SER A 126 6.84 -16.18 -21.81
N MET A 127 7.51 -17.19 -21.26
CA MET A 127 8.96 -17.11 -20.99
C MET A 127 9.77 -16.74 -22.23
N SER A 128 9.43 -17.33 -23.39
CA SER A 128 10.10 -17.03 -24.66
C SER A 128 9.88 -15.61 -25.14
N ALA A 129 8.69 -15.03 -24.94
CA ALA A 129 8.40 -13.65 -25.29
C ALA A 129 9.17 -12.68 -24.36
N MET A 130 9.28 -13.00 -23.08
CA MET A 130 10.12 -12.26 -22.14
C MET A 130 11.60 -12.32 -22.55
N ASP A 131 12.13 -13.50 -22.89
CA ASP A 131 13.51 -13.65 -23.36
C ASP A 131 13.76 -12.86 -24.65
N THR A 132 12.78 -12.84 -25.57
CA THR A 132 12.86 -12.04 -26.80
C THR A 132 12.95 -10.55 -26.49
N LEU A 133 12.13 -10.04 -25.56
CA LEU A 133 12.20 -8.65 -25.10
C LEU A 133 13.56 -8.34 -24.46
N LEU A 134 14.03 -9.20 -23.54
CA LEU A 134 15.30 -9.02 -22.84
C LEU A 134 16.51 -9.11 -23.79
N SER A 135 16.33 -9.73 -24.95
CA SER A 135 17.37 -9.80 -25.99
C SER A 135 17.53 -8.52 -26.81
N LEU A 136 16.59 -7.57 -26.73
CA LEU A 136 16.64 -6.29 -27.46
C LEU A 136 17.82 -5.44 -26.96
N ASP A 137 18.55 -4.81 -27.89
CA ASP A 137 19.78 -4.05 -27.57
C ASP A 137 19.54 -2.91 -26.58
N LEU A 138 18.40 -2.22 -26.71
CA LEU A 138 17.99 -1.18 -25.77
C LEU A 138 17.84 -1.72 -24.35
N ILE A 139 17.24 -2.91 -24.19
CA ILE A 139 17.00 -3.53 -22.89
C ILE A 139 18.30 -4.09 -22.31
N LYS A 140 19.18 -4.64 -23.15
CA LYS A 140 20.52 -5.10 -22.74
C LYS A 140 21.40 -3.98 -22.19
N ALA A 141 21.25 -2.76 -22.69
CA ALA A 141 21.98 -1.60 -22.21
C ALA A 141 21.58 -1.17 -20.77
N LEU A 142 20.39 -1.61 -20.29
CA LEU A 142 19.95 -1.30 -18.94
C LEU A 142 20.73 -2.14 -17.90
N PRO A 143 21.04 -1.57 -16.73
CA PRO A 143 21.72 -2.26 -15.63
C PRO A 143 20.72 -3.14 -14.85
N LEU A 144 20.09 -4.10 -15.54
CA LEU A 144 19.15 -5.05 -14.95
C LEU A 144 19.89 -6.15 -14.18
N SER A 145 19.29 -6.62 -13.08
CA SER A 145 19.82 -7.76 -12.31
C SER A 145 19.60 -9.10 -13.02
N PHE A 146 18.77 -9.15 -14.06
CA PHE A 146 18.44 -10.35 -14.82
C PHE A 146 18.58 -10.11 -16.34
N ARG A 147 18.96 -11.16 -17.07
CA ARG A 147 19.11 -11.18 -18.53
C ARG A 147 18.18 -12.20 -19.20
N THR A 148 17.58 -13.09 -18.43
CA THR A 148 16.62 -14.09 -18.92
C THR A 148 15.36 -14.14 -18.06
N ALA A 149 14.27 -14.64 -18.64
CA ALA A 149 13.02 -14.90 -17.93
C ALA A 149 13.20 -15.90 -16.78
N ASN A 150 14.15 -16.84 -16.92
CA ASN A 150 14.48 -17.81 -15.87
C ASN A 150 15.17 -17.13 -14.69
N GLU A 151 16.15 -16.26 -14.93
CA GLU A 151 16.80 -15.48 -13.87
C GLU A 151 15.80 -14.58 -13.14
N LEU A 152 14.91 -13.91 -13.88
CA LEU A 152 13.84 -13.10 -13.28
C LEU A 152 12.94 -13.93 -12.34
N ARG A 153 12.58 -15.16 -12.74
CA ARG A 153 11.80 -16.06 -11.87
C ARG A 153 12.56 -16.49 -10.63
N LYS A 154 13.84 -16.85 -10.78
CA LYS A 154 14.70 -17.18 -9.62
C LYS A 154 14.78 -16.01 -8.64
N HIS A 155 14.91 -14.79 -9.14
CA HIS A 155 14.90 -13.59 -8.28
C HIS A 155 13.57 -13.44 -7.55
N ALA A 156 12.44 -13.66 -8.21
CA ALA A 156 11.14 -13.64 -7.54
C ALA A 156 10.99 -14.75 -6.50
N GLU A 157 11.59 -15.93 -6.72
CA GLU A 157 11.58 -17.06 -5.78
C GLU A 157 12.45 -16.84 -4.53
N LEU A 158 13.44 -15.94 -4.60
CA LEU A 158 14.21 -15.51 -3.41
C LEU A 158 13.38 -14.65 -2.45
N LEU A 159 12.25 -14.11 -2.89
CA LEU A 159 11.37 -13.37 -2.00
C LEU A 159 10.65 -14.36 -1.07
N PRO A 160 10.43 -14.00 0.20
CA PRO A 160 9.67 -14.83 1.11
C PRO A 160 8.34 -15.22 0.49
N SER A 161 7.98 -16.50 0.59
CA SER A 161 6.68 -16.95 0.13
C SER A 161 5.58 -16.20 0.89
N GLY A 162 4.59 -15.72 0.14
CA GLY A 162 3.39 -15.12 0.72
C GLY A 162 2.66 -16.07 1.67
N PRO A 163 1.71 -15.54 2.46
CA PRO A 163 0.90 -16.36 3.35
C PRO A 163 0.18 -17.47 2.56
N ARG A 164 0.22 -18.69 3.08
CA ARG A 164 -0.54 -19.80 2.51
C ARG A 164 -1.99 -19.69 2.95
N TRP A 165 -2.90 -19.67 1.98
CA TRP A 165 -4.33 -19.75 2.26
C TRP A 165 -4.65 -21.10 2.90
N LYS A 166 -5.32 -21.05 4.06
CA LYS A 166 -5.90 -22.23 4.71
C LYS A 166 -7.41 -22.14 4.58
N SER A 167 -8.06 -23.19 4.08
CA SER A 167 -9.51 -23.30 4.04
C SER A 167 -9.96 -24.39 5.01
N GLN A 168 -11.10 -24.13 5.67
CA GLN A 168 -11.79 -25.12 6.48
C GLN A 168 -13.28 -24.99 6.19
N GLU A 169 -13.93 -26.13 5.96
CA GLU A 169 -15.38 -26.17 5.81
C GLU A 169 -16.04 -25.97 7.18
N ILE A 170 -16.91 -24.96 7.27
CA ILE A 170 -17.72 -24.71 8.46
C ILE A 170 -19.00 -25.52 8.32
N ARG A 171 -19.17 -26.54 9.18
CA ARG A 171 -20.43 -27.27 9.24
C ARG A 171 -21.48 -26.41 9.94
N THR A 172 -22.52 -26.01 9.22
CA THR A 172 -23.67 -25.35 9.83
C THR A 172 -24.63 -26.41 10.39
N SER A 173 -25.17 -26.18 11.58
CA SER A 173 -26.19 -27.05 12.18
C SER A 173 -27.56 -26.91 11.50
N HIS A 174 -27.76 -25.82 10.77
CA HIS A 174 -29.01 -25.49 10.11
C HIS A 174 -28.77 -25.27 8.61
N PRO A 175 -29.73 -25.65 7.76
CA PRO A 175 -29.66 -25.36 6.33
C PRO A 175 -29.75 -23.84 6.12
N THR A 176 -28.75 -23.26 5.46
CA THR A 176 -28.86 -21.93 4.84
C THR A 176 -29.76 -22.06 3.61
N LYS A 177 -30.85 -21.28 3.60
CA LYS A 177 -31.90 -21.27 2.57
C LYS A 177 -31.58 -20.27 1.47
#